data_AF-A0A9E6CKA5-F1
#
_entry.id   AF-A0A9E6CKA5-F1
#
_cell.length_a   1.000
_cell.length_b   1.000
_cell.length_c   1.000
_cell.angle_alpha   90.00
_cell.angle_beta   90.00
_cell.angle_gamma   90.00
#
_symmetry.space_group_name_H-M   'P 1'
#
loop_
_entity.id
_entity.type
_entity.pdbx_description
1 polymer ?
#
loop_
_entity_poly.entity_id
_entity_poly.type
_entity_poly.pdbx_seq_one_letter_code
_entity_poly.pdbx_strand_id
1 'polypeptide(L)'
;MYRKVSLALLTGTFVALTLFVCCAQAREKEFTADMVEYISGKTKMSKIYVKGEKYRLEQEEDGLQIIVIVDQDAGVTRVSRLTLKM
;
A
#
# COMPACT_ATOMS: atom_id res chain seq x y z
N MET A 1 52.68 13.21 -6.09
CA MET A 1 51.80 12.57 -5.08
C MET A 1 50.30 12.75 -5.35
N TYR A 2 49.87 13.14 -6.57
CA TYR A 2 48.45 13.47 -6.88
C TYR A 2 47.65 12.36 -7.60
N ARG A 3 48.32 11.33 -8.13
CA ARG A 3 47.68 10.31 -8.98
C ARG A 3 46.87 9.24 -8.22
N LYS A 4 47.17 9.03 -6.93
CA LYS A 4 46.46 8.05 -6.07
C LYS A 4 45.17 8.62 -5.45
N VAL A 5 45.11 9.93 -5.25
CA VAL A 5 43.95 10.63 -4.66
C VAL A 5 42.74 10.60 -5.60
N SER A 6 42.98 10.77 -6.91
CA SER A 6 41.93 10.72 -7.95
C SER A 6 41.24 9.35 -8.04
N LEU A 7 41.99 8.25 -7.95
CA LEU A 7 41.42 6.90 -8.03
C LEU A 7 40.60 6.55 -6.78
N ALA A 8 41.08 6.93 -5.59
CA ALA A 8 40.38 6.70 -4.33
C ALA A 8 39.06 7.49 -4.24
N LEU A 9 39.04 8.73 -4.73
CA LEU A 9 37.83 9.55 -4.85
C LEU A 9 36.83 8.94 -5.84
N LEU A 10 37.29 8.48 -6.99
CA LEU A 10 36.44 7.80 -7.99
C LEU A 10 35.80 6.52 -7.42
N THR A 11 36.58 5.68 -6.75
CA THR A 11 36.06 4.46 -6.11
C THR A 11 35.10 4.77 -4.97
N GLY A 12 35.38 5.78 -4.14
CA GLY A 12 34.49 6.18 -3.04
C GLY A 12 33.15 6.71 -3.55
N THR A 13 33.16 7.49 -4.63
CA THR A 13 31.94 8.01 -5.26
C THR A 13 31.11 6.90 -5.88
N PHE A 14 31.75 5.91 -6.52
CA PHE A 14 31.07 4.76 -7.11
C PHE A 14 30.42 3.85 -6.05
N VAL A 15 31.08 3.65 -4.91
CA VAL A 15 30.53 2.90 -3.77
C VAL A 15 29.36 3.65 -3.13
N ALA A 16 29.45 4.97 -2.96
CA ALA A 16 28.35 5.77 -2.44
C ALA A 16 27.12 5.74 -3.38
N LEU A 17 27.36 5.80 -4.70
CA LEU A 17 26.29 5.74 -5.70
C LEU A 17 25.59 4.37 -5.70
N THR A 18 26.36 3.28 -5.60
CA THR A 18 25.79 1.92 -5.54
C THR A 18 25.02 1.66 -4.24
N LEU A 19 25.47 2.21 -3.10
CA LEU A 19 24.71 2.16 -1.84
C LEU A 19 23.38 2.91 -1.95
N PHE A 20 23.38 4.09 -2.57
CA PHE A 20 22.19 4.92 -2.72
C PHE A 20 21.11 4.24 -3.60
N VAL A 21 21.53 3.60 -4.70
CA VAL A 21 20.62 2.85 -5.58
C VAL A 21 20.06 1.60 -4.90
N CYS A 22 20.84 0.95 -4.02
CA CYS A 22 20.41 -0.26 -3.31
C CYS A 22 19.37 0.03 -2.21
N CYS A 23 19.48 1.18 -1.53
CA CYS A 23 18.54 1.60 -0.48
C CYS A 23 17.22 2.18 -1.02
N ALA A 24 17.12 2.50 -2.31
CA ALA A 24 15.94 3.15 -2.89
C ALA A 24 14.76 2.21 -3.18
N GLN A 25 14.88 0.90 -2.91
CA GLN A 25 13.77 -0.04 -3.11
C GLN A 25 12.79 -0.03 -1.93
N ALA A 26 12.13 1.10 -1.70
CA ALA A 26 10.90 1.13 -0.93
C ALA A 26 9.83 0.39 -1.73
N ARG A 27 9.69 -0.92 -1.51
CA ARG A 27 8.60 -1.70 -2.10
C ARG A 27 7.29 -1.27 -1.48
N GLU A 28 6.47 -0.61 -2.28
CA GLU A 28 5.06 -0.37 -1.98
C GLU A 28 4.38 -1.73 -1.74
N LYS A 29 3.73 -1.90 -0.58
CA LYS A 29 3.04 -3.14 -0.26
C LYS A 29 1.70 -3.14 -0.96
N GLU A 30 1.49 -4.14 -1.81
CA GLU A 30 0.22 -4.38 -2.48
C GLU A 30 -0.31 -5.74 -2.09
N PHE A 31 -1.57 -5.82 -1.66
CA PHE A 31 -2.23 -7.09 -1.44
C PHE A 31 -3.74 -6.98 -1.61
N THR A 32 -4.37 -8.13 -1.80
CA THR A 32 -5.82 -8.28 -1.74
C THR A 32 -6.13 -9.47 -0.85
N ALA A 33 -7.14 -9.36 0.00
CA ALA A 33 -7.56 -10.44 0.87
C ALA A 33 -9.08 -10.49 1.01
N ASP A 34 -9.62 -11.71 0.99
CA ASP A 34 -10.96 -12.01 1.46
C ASP A 34 -10.91 -12.19 2.98
N MET A 35 -11.82 -11.51 3.68
CA MET A 35 -11.93 -11.51 5.13
C MET A 35 -13.28 -12.10 5.53
N VAL A 36 -13.23 -13.00 6.50
CA VAL A 36 -14.41 -13.61 7.12
C VAL A 36 -14.37 -13.25 8.60
N GLU A 37 -15.33 -12.46 9.05
CA GLU A 37 -15.44 -11.99 10.43
C GLU A 37 -16.67 -12.60 11.08
N TYR A 38 -16.54 -13.03 12.33
CA TYR A 38 -17.67 -13.48 13.14
C TYR A 38 -17.89 -12.50 14.28
N ILE A 39 -18.99 -11.72 14.20
CA ILE A 39 -19.33 -10.68 15.15
C ILE A 39 -20.79 -10.83 15.56
N SER A 40 -21.06 -10.89 16.87
CA SER A 40 -22.42 -10.93 17.42
C SER A 40 -23.32 -12.03 16.83
N GLY A 41 -22.76 -13.22 16.57
CA GLY A 41 -23.51 -14.34 16.00
C GLY A 41 -23.72 -14.28 14.49
N LYS A 42 -23.21 -13.25 13.82
CA LYS A 42 -23.29 -13.09 12.36
C LYS A 42 -21.92 -13.27 11.73
N THR A 43 -21.89 -13.98 10.61
CA THR A 43 -20.70 -14.05 9.74
C THR A 43 -20.79 -12.93 8.71
N LYS A 44 -19.76 -12.08 8.65
CA LYS A 44 -19.59 -11.03 7.66
C LYS A 44 -18.46 -11.40 6.72
N MET A 45 -18.69 -11.24 5.43
CA MET A 45 -17.64 -11.36 4.41
C MET A 45 -17.29 -9.96 3.89
N SER A 46 -16.00 -9.69 3.79
CA SER A 46 -15.49 -8.44 3.24
C SER A 46 -14.25 -8.72 2.39
N LYS A 47 -13.90 -7.77 1.53
CA LYS A 47 -12.70 -7.82 0.71
C LYS A 47 -11.92 -6.53 0.88
N ILE A 48 -10.63 -6.67 1.18
CA ILE A 48 -9.70 -5.56 1.29
C ILE A 48 -8.72 -5.57 0.12
N TYR A 49 -8.48 -4.39 -0.44
CA TYR A 49 -7.46 -4.12 -1.44
C TYR A 49 -6.53 -3.05 -0.87
N VAL A 50 -5.22 -3.29 -0.90
CA VAL A 50 -4.21 -2.33 -0.44
C VAL A 50 -3.21 -2.13 -1.57
N LYS A 51 -2.92 -0.86 -1.87
CA LYS A 51 -1.91 -0.42 -2.82
C LYS A 51 -1.21 0.79 -2.23
N GLY A 52 -0.09 0.54 -1.55
CA GLY A 52 0.66 1.55 -0.82
C GLY A 52 -0.18 2.25 0.22
N GLU A 53 -0.35 3.56 0.05
CA GLU A 53 -1.11 4.45 0.94
C GLU A 53 -2.61 4.48 0.65
N LYS A 54 -3.08 3.65 -0.30
CA LYS A 54 -4.49 3.57 -0.70
C LYS A 54 -5.08 2.23 -0.33
N TYR A 55 -6.26 2.25 0.26
CA TYR A 55 -7.01 1.04 0.60
C TYR A 55 -8.47 1.15 0.21
N ARG A 56 -9.02 0.02 -0.20
CA ARG A 56 -10.44 -0.17 -0.48
C ARG A 56 -10.96 -1.35 0.33
N LEU A 57 -12.04 -1.12 1.06
CA LEU A 57 -12.80 -2.16 1.74
C LEU A 57 -14.17 -2.28 1.06
N GLU A 58 -14.53 -3.48 0.66
CA GLU A 58 -15.85 -3.84 0.18
C GLU A 58 -16.49 -4.79 1.17
N GLN A 59 -17.73 -4.53 1.55
CA GLN A 59 -18.47 -5.39 2.47
C GLN A 59 -19.96 -5.35 2.14
N GLU A 60 -20.65 -6.45 2.42
CA GLU A 60 -22.11 -6.53 2.35
C GLU A 60 -22.70 -6.45 3.76
N GLU A 61 -23.74 -5.64 3.91
CA GLU A 61 -24.47 -5.51 5.17
C GLU A 61 -25.96 -5.28 4.86
N ASP A 62 -26.81 -6.19 5.31
CA ASP A 62 -28.26 -6.15 5.14
C ASP A 62 -28.73 -5.91 3.68
N GLY A 63 -28.08 -6.58 2.71
CA GLY A 63 -28.38 -6.44 1.28
C GLY A 63 -27.87 -5.14 0.64
N LEU A 64 -27.09 -4.35 1.38
CA LEU A 64 -26.43 -3.14 0.90
C LEU A 64 -24.94 -3.41 0.71
N GLN A 65 -24.41 -2.95 -0.43
CA GLN A 65 -22.97 -2.98 -0.65
C GLN A 65 -22.37 -1.68 -0.13
N ILE A 66 -21.43 -1.81 0.80
CA ILE A 66 -20.67 -0.69 1.37
C ILE A 66 -19.26 -0.74 0.80
N ILE A 67 -18.83 0.37 0.21
CA ILE A 67 -17.48 0.55 -0.33
C ILE A 67 -16.83 1.70 0.42
N VAL A 68 -15.70 1.43 1.07
CA VAL A 68 -14.86 2.44 1.73
C VAL A 68 -13.57 2.55 0.94
N ILE A 69 -13.22 3.76 0.50
CA ILE A 69 -11.96 4.07 -0.17
C ILE A 69 -11.22 5.08 0.68
N VAL A 70 -9.97 4.79 1.01
CA VAL A 70 -9.11 5.71 1.74
C VAL A 70 -7.84 5.96 0.96
N ASP A 71 -7.49 7.23 0.90
CA ASP A 71 -6.27 7.77 0.30
C ASP A 71 -5.53 8.52 1.42
N GLN A 72 -4.51 7.88 2.00
CA GLN A 72 -3.75 8.46 3.12
C GLN A 72 -2.93 9.67 2.69
N ASP A 73 -2.31 9.62 1.50
CA ASP A 73 -1.57 10.74 0.90
C ASP A 73 -2.44 12.01 0.84
N ALA A 74 -3.70 11.86 0.42
CA ALA A 74 -4.64 12.97 0.32
C ALA A 74 -5.37 13.29 1.65
N GLY A 75 -5.24 12.44 2.67
CA GLY A 75 -6.03 12.54 3.90
C GLY A 75 -7.55 12.37 3.69
N VAL A 76 -7.95 11.65 2.64
CA VAL A 76 -9.36 11.53 2.23
C VAL A 76 -9.90 10.13 2.47
N THR A 77 -11.08 10.06 3.09
CA THR A 77 -11.91 8.84 3.16
C THR A 77 -13.22 9.08 2.43
N ARG A 78 -13.59 8.18 1.52
CA ARG A 78 -14.86 8.17 0.80
C ARG A 78 -15.62 6.90 1.17
N VAL A 79 -16.89 7.07 1.53
CA VAL A 79 -17.79 5.95 1.85
C VAL A 79 -18.96 6.02 0.88
N SER A 80 -19.22 4.92 0.19
CA SER A 80 -20.38 4.74 -0.67
C SER A 80 -21.23 3.61 -0.13
N ARG A 81 -22.55 3.83 -0.09
CA ARG A 81 -23.55 2.82 0.23
C ARG A 81 -24.42 2.66 -1.00
N LEU A 82 -24.36 1.48 -1.60
CA LEU A 82 -25.10 1.13 -2.80
C LEU A 82 -26.20 0.14 -2.44
N THR A 83 -27.40 0.40 -2.94
CA THR A 83 -28.49 -0.59 -2.91
C THR A 83 -28.26 -1.57 -4.05
N LEU A 84 -28.15 -2.87 -3.72
CA LEU A 84 -28.15 -3.91 -4.73
C LEU A 84 -29.56 -3.99 -5.32
N LYS A 85 -29.73 -3.52 -6.56
CA LYS A 85 -30.94 -3.83 -7.34
C LYS A 85 -30.84 -5.29 -7.76
N MET A 86 -31.60 -6.15 -7.08
CA MET A 86 -31.91 -7.50 -7.59
C MET A 86 -32.87 -7.42 -8.77
#